data_AF-A0A0G1F514-F1
#
_entry.id   AF-A0A0G1F514-F1
#
_cell.length_a   1.000
_cell.length_b   1.000
_cell.length_c   1.000
_cell.angle_alpha   90.00
_cell.angle_beta   90.00
_cell.angle_gamma   90.00
#
_symmetry.space_group_name_H-M   'P 1'
#
loop_
_entity.id
_entity.type
_entity.pdbx_description
1 polymer ?
#
loop_
_entity_poly.entity_id
_entity_poly.type
_entity_poly.pdbx_seq_one_letter_code
_entity_poly.pdbx_strand_id
1 'polypeptide(L)'
;MTEKPSLPEQEPDLERKVIEMLRTRSPQDPETRTLLNELIAKKESECGPDIDDQLKLDLWRSRLYESAGFLGYALEILEDLAKNIGDSGSEEVRRKILEQLGRVRNIYFSKV
;
A
#
# COMPACT_ATOMS: atom_id res chain seq x y z
N MET A 1 2.04 -32.61 27.81
CA MET A 1 2.20 -31.19 27.45
C MET A 1 2.65 -31.18 26.01
N THR A 2 1.76 -30.84 25.09
CA THR A 2 2.04 -30.90 23.65
C THR A 2 2.46 -29.50 23.22
N GLU A 3 3.74 -29.30 22.94
CA GLU A 3 4.24 -28.09 22.29
C GLU A 3 3.56 -27.97 20.93
N LYS A 4 2.76 -26.93 20.75
CA LYS A 4 2.19 -26.57 19.46
C LYS A 4 3.35 -26.04 18.60
N PRO A 5 3.54 -26.54 17.36
CA PRO A 5 4.53 -25.96 16.46
C PRO A 5 4.08 -24.55 16.07
N SER A 6 4.90 -23.55 16.39
CA SER A 6 4.72 -22.17 15.93
C SER A 6 4.88 -22.13 14.41
N LEU A 7 3.78 -21.86 13.71
CA LEU A 7 3.79 -21.52 12.29
C LEU A 7 4.48 -20.16 12.10
N PRO A 8 5.08 -19.86 10.94
CA PRO A 8 5.72 -18.57 10.68
C PRO A 8 4.66 -17.46 10.51
N GLU A 9 4.16 -16.92 11.62
CA GLU A 9 3.26 -15.75 11.67
C GLU A 9 4.09 -14.43 11.64
N GLN A 10 4.71 -14.07 10.52
CA GLN A 10 5.62 -12.88 10.49
C GLN A 10 5.32 -11.81 9.42
N GLU A 11 4.24 -11.91 8.65
CA GLU A 11 3.90 -10.92 7.61
C GLU A 11 2.63 -10.09 7.86
N PRO A 12 1.50 -10.64 8.34
CA PRO A 12 0.31 -9.84 8.59
C PRO A 12 0.45 -8.91 9.80
N ASP A 13 1.43 -9.11 10.69
CA ASP A 13 1.62 -8.26 11.87
C ASP A 13 2.31 -6.93 11.56
N LEU A 14 3.31 -6.90 10.68
CA LEU A 14 4.00 -5.65 10.37
C LEU A 14 3.12 -4.69 9.56
N GLU A 15 2.38 -5.20 8.56
CA GLU A 15 1.44 -4.36 7.80
C GLU A 15 0.33 -3.80 8.69
N ARG A 16 -0.26 -4.64 9.56
CA ARG A 16 -1.26 -4.18 10.54
C ARG A 16 -0.70 -3.13 11.49
N LYS A 17 0.50 -3.36 12.01
CA LYS A 17 1.19 -2.41 12.89
C LYS A 17 1.44 -1.08 12.17
N VAL A 18 1.87 -1.11 10.91
CA VAL A 18 2.06 0.12 10.13
C VAL A 18 0.74 0.84 9.91
N ILE A 19 -0.35 0.14 9.57
CA ILE A 19 -1.68 0.75 9.43
C ILE A 19 -2.12 1.40 10.75
N GLU A 20 -1.91 0.73 11.88
CA GLU A 20 -2.25 1.27 13.20
C GLU A 20 -1.40 2.50 13.57
N MET A 21 -0.10 2.44 13.32
CA MET A 21 0.82 3.56 13.52
C MET A 21 0.44 4.75 12.65
N LEU A 22 0.14 4.52 11.37
CA LEU A 22 -0.36 5.56 10.47
C LEU A 22 -1.63 6.21 11.05
N ARG A 23 -2.63 5.40 11.44
CA ARG A 23 -3.90 5.89 12.00
C ARG A 23 -3.73 6.71 13.28
N THR A 24 -2.78 6.33 14.13
CA THR A 24 -2.63 6.92 15.47
C THR A 24 -1.62 8.07 15.54
N ARG A 25 -0.60 8.08 14.67
CA ARG A 25 0.55 8.99 14.77
C ARG A 25 0.86 9.81 13.51
N SER A 26 0.21 9.55 12.38
CA SER A 26 0.46 10.17 11.06
C SER A 26 1.69 9.64 10.30
N PRO A 27 1.67 9.64 8.95
CA PRO A 27 2.81 9.33 8.10
C PRO A 27 4.08 10.15 8.35
N GLN A 28 3.99 11.30 9.04
CA GLN A 28 5.13 12.17 9.31
C GLN A 28 5.85 11.83 10.62
N ASP A 29 5.23 11.04 11.50
CA ASP A 29 5.84 10.59 12.75
C ASP A 29 7.11 9.76 12.47
N PRO A 30 8.24 10.04 13.14
CA PRO A 30 9.51 9.36 12.87
C PRO A 30 9.46 7.83 13.04
N GLU A 31 8.73 7.33 14.03
CA GLU A 31 8.59 5.90 14.27
C GLU A 31 7.72 5.25 13.19
N THR A 32 6.63 5.90 12.83
CA THR A 32 5.75 5.48 11.72
C THR A 32 6.50 5.42 10.40
N ARG A 33 7.32 6.44 10.10
CA ARG A 33 8.16 6.47 8.89
C ARG A 33 9.18 5.35 8.86
N THR A 34 9.82 5.08 9.98
CA THR A 34 10.80 3.99 10.09
C THR A 34 10.15 2.64 9.77
N LEU A 35 9.04 2.31 10.44
CA LEU A 35 8.32 1.06 10.20
C LEU A 35 7.74 0.96 8.79
N LEU A 36 7.22 2.06 8.25
CA LEU A 36 6.72 2.11 6.89
C LEU A 36 7.84 1.83 5.88
N ASN A 37 9.01 2.43 6.06
CA ASN A 37 10.16 2.21 5.19
C ASN A 37 10.68 0.77 5.29
N GLU A 38 10.73 0.18 6.49
CA GLU A 38 11.09 -1.23 6.69
C GLU A 38 10.14 -2.16 5.92
N LEU A 39 8.82 -1.90 6.01
CA LEU A 39 7.82 -2.70 5.31
C LEU A 39 7.92 -2.52 3.79
N ILE A 40 8.15 -1.30 3.29
CA ILE A 40 8.33 -1.03 1.87
C ILE A 40 9.59 -1.75 1.36
N ALA A 41 10.74 -1.60 2.04
CA ALA A 41 11.98 -2.25 1.63
C ALA A 41 11.87 -3.77 1.61
N LYS A 42 11.14 -4.35 2.57
CA LYS A 42 10.83 -5.78 2.58
C LYS A 42 9.99 -6.16 1.35
N LYS A 43 8.93 -5.42 1.05
CA LYS A 43 8.08 -5.67 -0.12
C LYS A 43 8.81 -5.46 -1.45
N GLU A 44 9.70 -4.48 -1.54
CA GLU A 44 10.59 -4.26 -2.68
C GLU A 44 11.52 -5.46 -2.89
N SER A 45 12.06 -6.05 -1.82
CA SER A 45 12.93 -7.23 -1.93
C SER A 45 12.21 -8.49 -2.42
N GLU A 46 10.89 -8.55 -2.23
CA GLU A 46 10.01 -9.62 -2.72
C GLU A 46 9.50 -9.35 -4.16
N CYS A 47 9.68 -8.12 -4.65
CA CYS A 47 9.16 -7.64 -5.91
C CYS A 47 10.11 -7.98 -7.06
N GLY A 48 9.56 -8.53 -8.15
CA GLY A 48 10.33 -8.78 -9.36
C GLY A 48 10.74 -7.49 -10.08
N PRO A 49 11.71 -7.57 -11.01
CA PRO A 49 12.12 -6.42 -11.81
C PRO A 49 11.11 -6.03 -12.90
N ASP A 50 10.04 -6.81 -13.08
CA ASP A 50 9.02 -6.56 -14.10
C ASP A 50 8.15 -5.34 -13.73
N ILE A 51 7.71 -4.61 -14.75
CA ILE A 51 6.85 -3.44 -14.59
C ILE A 51 5.56 -3.77 -13.84
N ASP A 52 4.98 -4.96 -14.02
CA ASP A 52 3.78 -5.38 -13.31
C ASP A 52 4.00 -5.51 -11.81
N ASP A 53 5.18 -5.96 -11.40
CA ASP A 53 5.50 -6.12 -9.99
C ASP A 53 5.73 -4.77 -9.32
N GLN A 54 6.41 -3.84 -10.02
CA GLN A 54 6.57 -2.46 -9.57
C GLN A 54 5.21 -1.74 -9.43
N LEU A 55 4.32 -1.89 -10.43
CA LEU A 55 2.98 -1.33 -10.37
C LEU A 55 2.14 -1.94 -9.23
N LYS A 56 2.27 -3.25 -8.97
CA LYS A 56 1.59 -3.91 -7.83
C LYS A 56 2.11 -3.39 -6.49
N LEU A 57 3.40 -3.11 -6.37
CA LEU A 57 4.01 -2.57 -5.16
C LEU A 57 3.42 -1.19 -4.84
N ASP A 58 3.40 -0.27 -5.80
CA ASP A 58 2.84 1.07 -5.59
C ASP A 58 1.31 1.03 -5.38
N LEU A 59 0.62 0.14 -6.08
CA LEU A 59 -0.80 -0.13 -5.82
C LEU A 59 -1.01 -0.60 -4.38
N TRP A 60 -0.17 -1.51 -3.87
CA TRP A 60 -0.22 -1.95 -2.47
C TRP A 60 0.07 -0.80 -1.50
N ARG A 61 1.08 0.06 -1.78
CA ARG A 61 1.37 1.26 -0.97
C ARG A 61 0.16 2.20 -0.88
N SER A 62 -0.53 2.43 -1.99
CA SER A 62 -1.75 3.25 -2.00
C SER A 62 -2.86 2.65 -1.11
N ARG A 63 -3.01 1.32 -1.09
CA ARG A 63 -3.99 0.62 -0.23
C ARG A 63 -3.65 0.74 1.24
N LEU A 64 -2.37 0.77 1.58
CA LEU A 64 -1.91 0.96 2.95
C LEU A 64 -2.35 2.32 3.49
N TYR A 65 -2.11 3.39 2.71
CA TYR A 65 -2.55 4.74 3.06
C TYR A 65 -4.08 4.87 3.08
N GLU A 66 -4.78 4.28 2.11
CA GLU A 66 -6.25 4.23 2.08
C GLU A 66 -6.79 3.57 3.35
N SER A 67 -6.24 2.42 3.73
CA SER A 67 -6.64 1.67 4.93
C SER A 67 -6.37 2.45 6.22
N ALA A 68 -5.33 3.27 6.24
CA ALA A 68 -5.02 4.16 7.36
C ALA A 68 -5.82 5.48 7.35
N GLY A 69 -6.63 5.74 6.33
CA GLY A 69 -7.45 6.96 6.22
C GLY A 69 -6.72 8.16 5.60
N PHE A 70 -5.47 7.99 5.16
CA PHE A 70 -4.68 9.02 4.50
C PHE A 70 -5.00 9.09 3.01
N LEU A 71 -6.24 9.45 2.70
CA LEU A 71 -6.78 9.44 1.34
C LEU A 71 -6.02 10.37 0.37
N GLY A 72 -5.45 11.49 0.86
CA GLY A 72 -4.63 12.37 0.03
C GLY A 72 -3.35 11.68 -0.47
N TYR A 73 -2.63 10.97 0.42
CA TYR A 73 -1.44 10.20 0.05
C TYR A 73 -1.79 9.03 -0.88
N ALA A 74 -2.90 8.34 -0.62
CA ALA A 74 -3.37 7.28 -1.51
C ALA A 74 -3.72 7.82 -2.90
N LEU A 75 -4.37 8.98 -2.97
CA LEU A 75 -4.78 9.63 -4.22
C LEU A 75 -3.56 10.05 -5.05
N GLU A 76 -2.56 10.69 -4.44
CA GLU A 76 -1.33 11.12 -5.10
C GLU A 76 -0.65 9.94 -5.81
N ILE A 77 -0.48 8.81 -5.10
CA ILE A 77 0.11 7.59 -5.68
C ILE A 77 -0.74 7.06 -6.85
N LEU A 78 -2.07 7.01 -6.68
CA LEU A 78 -2.97 6.47 -7.71
C LEU A 78 -3.05 7.35 -8.96
N GLU A 79 -2.98 8.67 -8.81
CA GLU A 79 -2.93 9.61 -9.93
C GLU A 79 -1.60 9.49 -10.69
N ASP A 80 -0.48 9.36 -9.98
CA ASP A 80 0.82 9.10 -10.60
C ASP A 80 0.84 7.75 -11.33
N LEU A 81 0.28 6.70 -10.74
CA LEU A 81 0.15 5.41 -11.40
C LEU A 81 -0.73 5.51 -12.66
N ALA A 82 -1.91 6.12 -12.56
CA ALA A 82 -2.83 6.23 -13.69
C ALA A 82 -2.24 7.09 -14.83
N LYS A 83 -1.42 8.09 -14.51
CA LYS A 83 -0.73 8.94 -15.49
C LYS A 83 0.40 8.19 -16.21
N ASN A 84 1.13 7.35 -15.50
CA ASN A 84 2.33 6.70 -16.00
C ASN A 84 2.10 5.28 -16.53
N ILE A 85 0.95 4.67 -16.25
CA ILE A 85 0.72 3.27 -16.62
C ILE A 85 0.60 3.06 -18.14
N GLY A 86 0.09 4.03 -18.92
CA GLY A 86 -0.01 3.92 -20.38
C GLY A 86 -0.51 2.55 -20.87
N ASP A 87 0.23 1.94 -21.82
CA ASP A 87 0.06 0.55 -22.25
C ASP A 87 0.92 -0.45 -21.44
N SER A 88 1.68 0.04 -20.46
CA SER A 88 2.47 -0.78 -19.56
C SER A 88 1.58 -1.57 -18.61
N GLY A 89 2.15 -2.69 -18.15
CA GLY A 89 1.50 -3.62 -17.26
C GLY A 89 0.32 -4.38 -17.86
N SER A 90 -0.14 -5.39 -17.13
CA SER A 90 -1.29 -6.18 -17.51
C SER A 90 -2.59 -5.39 -17.39
N GLU A 91 -3.57 -5.74 -18.22
CA GLU A 91 -4.93 -5.18 -18.15
C GLU A 91 -5.52 -5.31 -16.75
N GLU A 92 -5.21 -6.40 -16.04
CA GLU A 92 -5.66 -6.61 -14.67
C GLU A 92 -5.10 -5.56 -13.70
N VAL A 93 -3.80 -5.27 -13.78
CA VAL A 93 -3.14 -4.27 -12.93
C VAL A 93 -3.68 -2.88 -13.24
N ARG A 94 -3.82 -2.53 -14.52
CA ARG A 94 -4.46 -1.27 -14.97
C ARG A 94 -5.85 -1.11 -14.39
N ARG A 95 -6.69 -2.14 -14.53
CA ARG A 95 -8.07 -2.12 -14.01
C ARG A 95 -8.07 -1.89 -12.50
N LYS A 96 -7.24 -2.60 -11.74
CA LYS A 96 -7.16 -2.45 -10.28
C LYS A 96 -6.74 -1.03 -9.84
N ILE A 97 -5.81 -0.42 -10.57
CA ILE A 97 -5.39 0.97 -10.30
C ILE A 97 -6.56 1.93 -10.54
N LEU A 98 -7.23 1.83 -11.68
CA LEU A 98 -8.35 2.72 -12.03
C LEU A 98 -9.56 2.52 -11.10
N GLU A 99 -9.87 1.29 -10.71
CA GLU A 99 -10.94 0.98 -9.75
C GLU A 99 -10.65 1.59 -8.38
N GLN A 100 -9.42 1.45 -7.89
CA GLN A 100 -9.02 2.04 -6.61
C GLN A 100 -8.99 3.56 -6.68
N LEU A 101 -8.46 4.15 -7.77
CA LEU A 101 -8.47 5.59 -8.00
C LEU A 101 -9.90 6.14 -7.95
N GLY A 102 -10.83 5.53 -8.69
CA GLY A 102 -12.24 5.95 -8.69
C GLY A 102 -12.86 5.89 -7.29
N ARG A 103 -12.60 4.82 -6.54
CA ARG A 103 -13.09 4.66 -5.16
C ARG A 103 -12.50 5.72 -4.22
N VAL A 104 -11.17 5.86 -4.18
CA VAL A 104 -10.49 6.82 -3.29
C VAL A 104 -10.90 8.24 -3.62
N ARG A 105 -10.95 8.60 -4.91
CA ARG A 105 -11.40 9.90 -5.39
C ARG A 105 -12.82 10.23 -4.91
N ASN A 106 -13.75 9.29 -5.05
CA ASN A 106 -15.13 9.47 -4.60
C ASN A 106 -15.20 9.70 -3.09
N ILE A 107 -14.46 8.92 -2.29
CA ILE A 107 -14.45 9.06 -0.83
C ILE A 107 -13.80 10.40 -0.42
N TYR A 108 -12.69 10.78 -1.05
CA TYR A 108 -11.97 12.02 -0.76
C TYR A 108 -12.85 13.24 -1.00
N PHE A 109 -13.45 13.35 -2.19
CA PHE A 109 -14.28 14.51 -2.56
C PHE A 109 -15.68 14.49 -1.92
N SER A 110 -16.14 13.38 -1.36
CA SER A 110 -17.39 13.35 -0.57
C SER A 110 -17.20 13.89 0.86
N LYS A 111 -15.95 14.09 1.30
CA LYS A 111 -15.59 14.53 2.66
C LYS A 111 -15.06 15.96 2.71
N VAL A 112 -14.80 16.57 1.55
CA VAL A 112 -14.38 17.98 1.37
C VAL A 112 -15.61 18.81 1.04
#